data_AF-A0A1X7UWM1-F1
#
_entry.id   AF-A0A1X7UWM1-F1
#
_cell.length_a   1.000
_cell.length_b   1.000
_cell.length_c   1.000
_cell.angle_alpha   90.00
_cell.angle_beta   90.00
_cell.angle_gamma   90.00
#
_symmetry.space_group_name_H-M   'P 1'
#
loop_
_entity.id
_entity.type
_entity.pdbx_description
1 polymer ?
#
loop_
_entity_poly.entity_id
_entity_poly.type
_entity_poly.pdbx_seq_one_letter_code
_entity_poly.pdbx_strand_id
1 'polypeptide(L)'
;MLVFQNGVKETLTELRAKYWVVKARLSVKTVISSCNLCRWYGGLADKAPPPPPLPSFRVTKHPPFSYTGVDYAGPLYVKPDYPAQARCEQKVFAYTLVV
;
A
#
# COMPACT_ATOMS: atom_id res chain seq x y z
N MET A 1 8.02 -2.15 28.88
CA MET A 1 7.39 -2.48 27.59
C MET A 1 6.45 -1.34 27.25
N LEU A 2 6.99 -0.29 26.61
CA LEU A 2 6.20 0.88 26.23
C LEU A 2 5.37 0.51 25.01
N VAL A 3 4.08 0.77 25.12
CA VAL A 3 3.05 0.41 24.15
C VAL A 3 3.18 1.34 22.94
N PHE A 4 4.07 1.01 22.01
CA PHE A 4 4.34 1.87 20.84
C PHE A 4 3.27 1.80 19.73
N GLN A 5 2.34 0.85 19.82
CA GLN A 5 1.29 0.66 18.80
C GLN A 5 -0.10 1.11 19.24
N ASN A 6 -0.32 1.40 20.52
CA ASN A 6 -1.62 1.81 21.00
C ASN A 6 -1.61 3.33 21.18
N GLY A 7 -2.76 3.97 20.92
CA GLY A 7 -2.83 5.42 20.83
C GLY A 7 -2.51 6.14 22.14
N VAL A 8 -2.72 7.45 22.14
CA VAL A 8 -2.51 8.31 23.32
C VAL A 8 -3.35 7.84 24.53
N LYS A 9 -4.45 7.11 24.32
CA LYS A 9 -5.34 6.66 25.39
C LYS A 9 -4.77 5.46 26.14
N GLU A 10 -4.41 4.38 25.45
CA GLU A 10 -3.86 3.18 26.10
C GLU A 10 -2.54 3.47 26.82
N THR A 11 -1.65 4.22 26.18
CA THR A 11 -0.37 4.63 26.77
C THR A 11 -0.56 5.44 28.06
N LEU A 12 -1.59 6.29 28.11
CA LEU A 12 -1.92 7.08 29.29
C LEU A 12 -2.53 6.24 30.42
N THR A 13 -3.31 5.21 30.10
CA THR A 13 -3.91 4.30 31.09
C THR A 13 -2.83 3.48 31.80
N GLU A 14 -1.90 2.89 31.05
CA GLU A 14 -0.75 2.16 31.61
C GLU A 14 0.15 3.06 32.47
N LEU A 15 0.36 4.30 32.03
CA LEU A 15 1.19 5.26 32.74
C LEU A 15 0.53 5.65 34.08
N ARG A 16 -0.80 5.82 34.11
CA ARG A 16 -1.54 6.10 35.35
C ARG A 16 -1.62 4.92 36.31
N ALA A 17 -1.50 3.69 35.82
CA ALA A 17 -1.45 2.51 36.68
C ALA A 17 -0.18 2.46 37.55
N LYS A 18 0.90 3.17 37.14
CA LYS A 18 2.20 3.14 37.83
C LYS A 18 2.64 4.50 38.38
N TYR A 19 2.23 5.60 37.76
CA TYR A 19 2.72 6.94 38.08
C TYR A 19 1.64 8.02 37.95
N TRP A 20 1.66 9.01 38.83
CA TRP A 20 0.79 10.19 38.73
C TRP A 20 1.54 11.39 38.14
N VAL A 21 1.56 11.46 36.81
CA VAL A 21 2.27 12.53 36.09
C VAL A 21 1.32 13.68 35.76
N VAL A 22 1.69 14.90 36.18
CA VAL A 22 0.96 16.14 35.87
C VAL A 22 1.05 16.41 34.36
N LYS A 23 -0.09 16.74 33.72
CA LYS A 23 -0.19 16.93 32.25
C LYS A 23 0.29 15.73 31.40
N ALA A 24 0.22 14.50 31.94
CA ALA A 24 0.67 13.28 31.26
C ALA A 24 0.21 13.15 29.80
N ARG A 25 -1.02 13.56 29.49
CA ARG A 25 -1.58 13.50 28.13
C ARG A 25 -0.79 14.33 27.13
N LEU A 26 -0.29 15.49 27.53
CA LEU A 26 0.52 16.34 26.66
C LEU A 26 1.88 15.69 26.40
N SER A 27 2.54 15.22 27.46
CA SER A 27 3.84 14.54 27.37
C SER A 27 3.77 13.29 26.49
N VAL A 28 2.75 12.46 26.69
CA VAL A 28 2.52 11.25 25.88
C VAL A 28 2.27 11.61 24.41
N LYS A 29 1.48 12.66 24.14
CA LYS A 29 1.26 13.14 22.77
C LYS A 29 2.55 13.59 22.10
N THR A 30 3.40 14.35 22.81
CA THR A 30 4.70 14.81 22.30
C THR A 30 5.60 13.61 21.97
N VAL A 31 5.73 12.65 22.88
CA VAL A 31 6.56 11.46 22.70
C VAL A 31 6.08 10.60 21.51
N ILE A 32 4.78 10.38 21.39
CA ILE A 32 4.21 9.63 20.26
C ILE A 32 4.44 10.39 18.95
N SER A 33 4.32 11.72 18.93
CA SER A 33 4.53 12.54 17.73
C SER A 33 5.99 12.59 17.27
N SER A 34 6.96 12.50 18.19
CA SER A 34 8.39 12.46 17.87
C SER A 34 8.90 11.04 17.59
N CYS A 35 8.12 10.00 17.89
CA CYS A 35 8.55 8.63 17.73
C CYS A 35 8.36 8.16 16.28
N ASN A 36 9.47 7.91 15.58
CA ASN A 36 9.45 7.41 14.20
C ASN A 36 8.72 6.06 14.07
N LEU A 37 8.85 5.18 15.07
CA LEU A 37 8.18 3.88 15.09
C LEU A 37 6.65 4.05 15.18
N CYS A 38 6.20 4.92 16.09
CA CYS A 38 4.78 5.26 16.22
C CYS A 38 4.24 5.99 14.98
N ARG A 39 5.06 6.79 14.29
CA ARG A 39 4.67 7.45 13.03
C ARG A 39 4.51 6.43 11.90
N TRP A 40 5.38 5.43 11.84
CA TRP A 40 5.35 4.39 10.82
C TRP A 40 4.14 3.46 10.98
N TYR A 41 3.86 3.00 12.21
CA TYR A 41 2.68 2.18 12.51
C TYR A 41 1.37 2.97 12.61
N GLY A 42 1.45 4.23 13.03
CA GLY A 42 0.30 5.08 13.32
C GLY A 42 -0.39 5.66 12.09
N GLY A 43 0.20 5.50 10.90
CA GLY A 43 -0.49 5.63 9.62
C GLY A 43 -1.42 6.84 9.52
N LEU A 44 -1.01 8.02 9.98
CA LEU A 44 -1.67 9.22 9.46
C LEU A 44 -1.23 9.33 8.02
N ALA A 45 -2.14 9.00 7.12
CA ALA A 45 -2.04 9.40 5.73
C ALA A 45 -1.81 10.92 5.76
N ASP A 46 -0.57 11.34 5.49
CA ASP A 46 -0.35 12.69 5.01
C ASP A 46 -1.37 12.93 3.90
N LYS A 47 -2.02 14.10 3.91
CA LYS A 47 -3.06 14.42 2.92
C LYS A 47 -2.52 14.01 1.56
N ALA A 48 -3.24 13.10 0.89
CA ALA A 48 -2.78 12.56 -0.38
C ALA A 48 -2.36 13.73 -1.27
N PRO A 49 -1.12 13.73 -1.80
CA PRO A 49 -0.71 14.80 -2.68
C PRO A 49 -1.69 14.88 -3.86
N PRO A 50 -1.85 16.05 -4.48
CA PRO A 50 -2.65 16.15 -5.69
C PRO A 50 -2.13 15.12 -6.71
N PRO A 51 -3.04 14.46 -7.46
CA PRO A 51 -2.63 13.46 -8.44
C PRO A 51 -1.66 14.10 -9.44
N PRO A 52 -0.62 13.37 -9.88
CA PRO A 52 0.31 13.88 -10.87
C PRO A 52 -0.44 14.20 -12.18
N PRO A 53 0.06 15.15 -12.99
CA PRO A 53 -0.54 15.44 -14.29
C PRO A 53 -0.56 14.17 -15.16
N LEU A 54 -1.65 13.98 -15.91
CA LEU A 54 -1.76 12.87 -16.85
C LEU A 54 -0.67 12.97 -17.93
N PRO A 55 -0.10 11.84 -18.37
CA PRO A 55 0.91 11.86 -19.40
C PRO A 55 0.31 12.32 -20.75
N SER A 56 1.12 13.02 -21.54
CA SER A 56 0.69 13.70 -22.77
C SER A 56 0.01 12.78 -23.80
N PHE A 57 0.41 11.50 -23.86
CA PHE A 57 -0.18 10.49 -24.73
C PHE A 57 -1.64 10.15 -24.39
N ARG A 58 -2.12 10.45 -23.16
CA ARG A 58 -3.53 10.25 -22.77
C ARG A 58 -4.43 11.46 -23.01
N VAL A 59 -3.84 12.63 -23.27
CA VAL A 59 -4.57 13.91 -23.30
C VAL A 59 -4.57 14.53 -24.70
N THR A 60 -3.53 14.27 -25.49
CA THR A 60 -3.37 14.83 -26.83
C THR A 60 -4.07 13.95 -27.87
N LYS A 61 -4.71 14.57 -28.87
CA LYS A 61 -5.27 13.85 -30.02
C LYS A 61 -4.14 13.36 -30.91
N HIS A 62 -4.08 12.06 -31.14
CA HIS A 62 -3.11 11.44 -32.04
C HIS A 62 -3.82 10.59 -33.10
N PRO A 63 -3.20 10.35 -34.26
CA PRO A 63 -3.67 9.38 -35.23
C PRO A 63 -3.88 7.99 -34.58
N PRO A 64 -4.83 7.18 -35.08
CA PRO A 64 -5.05 5.83 -34.55
C PRO A 64 -3.73 5.03 -34.59
N PHE A 65 -3.49 4.21 -33.56
CA PHE A 65 -2.28 3.39 -33.39
C PHE A 65 -0.95 4.14 -33.13
N SER A 66 -0.99 5.44 -32.81
CA SER A 66 0.25 6.18 -32.46
C SER A 66 0.88 5.76 -31.14
N TYR A 67 0.08 5.24 -30.21
CA TYR A 67 0.52 4.68 -28.93
C TYR A 67 -0.18 3.35 -28.71
N THR A 68 0.57 2.27 -28.55
CA THR A 68 0.05 0.92 -28.29
C THR A 68 0.59 0.42 -26.96
N GLY A 69 -0.29 -0.01 -26.07
CA GLY A 69 0.09 -0.70 -24.83
C GLY A 69 0.03 -2.22 -25.03
N VAL A 70 1.08 -2.91 -24.63
CA VAL A 70 1.06 -4.37 -24.47
C VAL A 70 1.16 -4.65 -22.98
N ASP A 71 0.10 -5.22 -22.41
CA ASP A 71 0.13 -5.72 -21.05
C ASP A 71 0.08 -7.25 -21.07
N TYR A 72 0.87 -7.87 -20.21
CA TYR A 72 0.85 -9.31 -20.02
C TYR A 72 -0.14 -9.63 -18.92
N ALA A 73 -1.21 -10.36 -19.25
CA ALA A 73 -1.98 -11.00 -18.20
C ALA A 73 -1.03 -11.94 -17.43
N GLY A 74 -1.16 -11.95 -16.10
CA GLY A 74 -0.37 -12.82 -15.21
C GLY A 74 -0.44 -14.30 -15.61
N PRO A 75 0.35 -15.18 -14.99
CA PRO A 75 0.47 -16.57 -15.43
C PRO A 75 -0.90 -17.25 -15.48
N LEU A 76 -1.37 -17.57 -16.68
CA LEU A 76 -2.58 -18.34 -16.89
C LEU A 76 -2.22 -19.82 -16.80
N TYR A 77 -2.91 -20.54 -15.92
CA TYR A 77 -2.78 -21.98 -15.79
C TYR A 77 -3.76 -22.66 -16.73
N VAL A 78 -3.24 -23.29 -17.78
CA VAL A 78 -4.05 -24.06 -18.73
C VAL A 78 -4.11 -25.51 -18.27
N LYS A 79 -5.32 -26.09 -18.24
CA LYS A 79 -5.47 -27.55 -18.07
C LYS A 79 -5.11 -28.21 -19.40
N PRO A 80 -4.16 -29.16 -19.43
CA PRO A 80 -3.86 -29.87 -20.67
C PRO A 80 -5.03 -30.76 -21.07
N ASP A 81 -5.37 -30.78 -22.37
CA ASP A 81 -6.41 -31.66 -22.93
C ASP A 81 -6.03 -33.15 -22.82
N TYR A 82 -4.74 -33.43 -22.65
CA TYR A 82 -4.20 -34.79 -22.53
C TYR A 82 -3.61 -35.03 -21.12
N PRO A 83 -4.07 -36.07 -20.40
CA PRO A 83 -3.66 -36.34 -19.02
C PRO A 83 -2.17 -36.73 -18.88
N ALA A 84 -1.50 -37.12 -19.98
CA ALA A 84 -0.07 -37.47 -19.98
C ALA A 84 0.85 -36.26 -19.76
N GLN A 85 0.35 -35.03 -19.95
CA GLN A 85 1.12 -33.78 -19.86
C GLN A 85 0.84 -32.99 -18.57
N ALA A 86 0.19 -33.61 -17.57
CA ALA A 86 -0.30 -32.95 -16.35
C ALA A 86 0.82 -32.36 -15.44
N ARG A 87 2.10 -32.66 -15.72
CA ARG A 87 3.25 -32.10 -14.97
C ARG A 87 3.87 -30.86 -15.61
N CYS A 88 3.38 -30.42 -16.77
CA CYS A 88 3.86 -29.20 -17.40
C CYS A 88 2.92 -28.05 -17.01
N GLU A 89 3.26 -27.30 -15.96
CA GLU A 89 2.61 -26.01 -15.67
C GLU A 89 2.87 -25.05 -16.84
N GLN A 90 2.02 -25.11 -17.85
CA GLN A 90 2.09 -24.22 -19.00
C GLN A 90 1.63 -22.84 -18.55
N LYS A 91 2.59 -21.97 -18.24
CA LYS A 91 2.37 -20.54 -18.02
C LYS A 91 2.20 -19.89 -19.37
N VAL A 92 0.97 -19.54 -19.71
CA VAL A 92 0.66 -18.77 -20.92
C VAL A 92 0.53 -17.30 -20.53
N PHE A 93 1.22 -16.43 -21.26
CA PHE A 93 1.08 -14.98 -21.13
C PHE A 93 0.15 -14.49 -22.25
N ALA A 94 -1.06 -14.08 -21.91
CA ALA A 94 -1.98 -13.51 -22.88
C ALA A 94 -1.57 -12.06 -23.19
N TYR A 95 -1.49 -11.72 -24.48
CA TYR A 95 -1.28 -10.37 -24.97
C TYR A 95 -2.65 -9.69 -25.12
N THR A 96 -2.87 -8.58 -24.43
CA THR A 96 -4.04 -7.72 -24.69
C THR A 96 -3.55 -6.47 -25.41
N LEU A 97 -3.97 -6.29 -26.66
CA LEU A 97 -3.83 -5.01 -27.38
C LEU A 97 -4.90 -4.06 -26.85
N VAL A 98 -4.50 -3.07 -26.06
CA VAL A 98 -5.37 -1.93 -25.73
C VAL A 98 -5.08 -0.84 -26.76
N VAL A 99 -6.06 -0.58 -27.62
CA VAL A 99 -6.12 0.56 -28.54
C VAL A 99 -6.98 1.65 -27.90
#